data_AF-A0A8H6XR34-F1
#
_entry.id   AF-A0A8H6XR34-F1
#
_cell.length_a   1.000
_cell.length_b   1.000
_cell.length_c   1.000
_cell.angle_alpha   90.00
_cell.angle_beta   90.00
_cell.angle_gamma   90.00
#
_symmetry.space_group_name_H-M   'P 1'
#
loop_
_entity.id
_entity.type
_entity.pdbx_description
1 polymer ?
#
loop_
_entity_poly.entity_id
_entity_poly.type
_entity_poly.pdbx_seq_one_letter_code
_entity_poly.pdbx_strand_id
1 'polypeptide(L)'
;MAHELRTDRVRAIGLMKFRSSLSHEDLKANGLRLVEVVKSIPAVQQNILKYDLTFKKEKHGTSLASELGLKETEVGMMVLVEASSHEKIREALTSPEYKKIIAGALEHATTLEDYHWFSGEFLTVIDK
;
A
#
# COMPACT_ATOMS: atom_id res chain seq x y z
N MET A 1 -27.46 -5.06 15.93
CA MET A 1 -26.60 -3.96 16.41
C MET A 1 -26.45 -3.01 15.23
N ALA A 2 -26.69 -1.71 15.42
CA ALA A 2 -26.51 -0.74 14.35
C ALA A 2 -25.00 -0.55 14.15
N HIS A 3 -24.50 -0.82 12.95
CA HIS A 3 -23.11 -0.59 12.62
C HIS A 3 -22.87 0.91 12.44
N GLU A 4 -21.91 1.47 13.17
CA GLU A 4 -21.55 2.87 13.06
C GLU A 4 -20.42 3.05 12.04
N LEU A 5 -20.58 4.04 11.16
CA LEU A 5 -19.57 4.39 10.16
C LEU A 5 -18.42 5.10 10.87
N ARG A 6 -17.21 4.56 10.73
CA ARG A 6 -15.99 5.18 11.29
C ARG A 6 -15.55 6.37 10.43
N THR A 7 -15.84 7.59 10.89
CA THR A 7 -15.45 8.85 10.25
C THR A 7 -14.29 9.57 10.94
N ASP A 8 -13.76 9.02 12.02
CA ASP A 8 -12.66 9.58 12.84
C ASP A 8 -11.26 9.26 12.28
N ARG A 9 -11.19 8.61 11.11
CA ARG A 9 -9.94 8.16 10.49
C ARG A 9 -9.97 8.42 9.00
N VAL A 10 -8.79 8.64 8.44
CA VAL A 10 -8.57 8.75 7.00
C VAL A 10 -7.66 7.65 6.51
N ARG A 11 -7.73 7.36 5.20
CA ARG A 11 -6.91 6.32 4.57
C ARG A 11 -6.22 6.87 3.33
N ALA A 12 -5.08 6.28 3.00
CA ALA A 12 -4.47 6.44 1.69
C ALA A 12 -4.06 5.07 1.15
N ILE A 13 -4.13 4.94 -0.17
CA ILE A 13 -3.76 3.71 -0.88
C ILE A 13 -2.57 4.02 -1.77
N GLY A 14 -1.48 3.27 -1.58
CA GLY A 14 -0.36 3.24 -2.51
C GLY A 14 -0.49 2.02 -3.41
N LEU A 15 -0.50 2.21 -4.72
CA LEU A 15 -0.40 1.15 -5.72
C LEU A 15 0.99 1.19 -6.33
N MET A 16 1.59 0.02 -6.51
CA MET A 16 2.89 -0.10 -7.11
C MET A 16 2.94 -1.22 -8.15
N LYS A 17 3.46 -0.88 -9.32
CA LYS A 17 3.87 -1.83 -10.34
C LYS A 17 5.34 -2.19 -10.12
N PHE A 18 5.66 -3.48 -10.10
CA PHE A 18 7.05 -3.93 -10.04
C PHE A 18 7.62 -4.10 -11.45
N ARG A 19 8.94 -3.98 -11.57
CA ARG A 19 9.64 -4.34 -12.81
C ARG A 19 9.39 -5.80 -13.14
N SER A 20 9.17 -6.09 -14.43
CA SER A 20 8.84 -7.42 -14.94
C SER A 20 9.90 -8.50 -14.71
N SER A 21 11.12 -8.11 -14.31
CA SER A 21 12.23 -9.01 -14.06
C SER A 21 12.24 -9.64 -12.66
N LEU A 22 11.36 -9.24 -11.75
CA LEU A 22 11.29 -9.80 -10.40
C LEU A 22 10.25 -10.93 -10.31
N SER A 23 10.63 -12.04 -9.68
CA SER A 23 9.71 -13.16 -9.44
C SER A 23 8.70 -12.80 -8.34
N HIS A 24 7.49 -13.39 -8.36
CA HIS A 24 6.47 -13.13 -7.34
C HIS A 24 6.96 -13.43 -5.91
N GLU A 25 7.79 -14.46 -5.74
CA GLU A 25 8.38 -14.81 -4.44
C GLU A 25 9.34 -13.74 -3.94
N ASP A 26 10.20 -13.20 -4.82
CA ASP A 26 11.09 -12.09 -4.49
C ASP A 26 10.30 -10.85 -4.10
N LEU A 27 9.21 -10.56 -4.81
CA LEU A 27 8.32 -9.45 -4.50
C LEU A 27 7.73 -9.60 -3.10
N LYS A 28 7.23 -10.80 -2.78
CA LYS A 28 6.62 -11.10 -1.49
C LYS A 28 7.64 -10.99 -0.36
N ALA A 29 8.82 -11.60 -0.51
CA ALA A 29 9.87 -11.57 0.50
C ALA A 29 10.38 -10.13 0.76
N ASN A 30 10.65 -9.38 -0.31
CA ASN A 30 11.14 -8.01 -0.20
C ASN A 30 10.08 -7.06 0.37
N GLY A 31 8.82 -7.18 -0.07
CA GLY A 31 7.77 -6.31 0.44
C GLY A 31 7.36 -6.61 1.89
N LEU A 32 7.40 -7.87 2.34
CA LEU A 32 7.18 -8.19 3.76
C LEU A 32 8.28 -7.58 4.64
N ARG A 33 9.55 -7.75 4.26
CA ARG A 33 10.68 -7.11 4.95
C ARG A 33 10.56 -5.59 4.95
N LEU A 34 10.12 -4.99 3.84
CA LEU A 34 9.91 -3.55 3.75
C LEU A 34 8.88 -3.06 4.77
N VAL A 35 7.77 -3.79 4.95
CA VAL A 35 6.73 -3.42 5.93
C VAL A 35 7.27 -3.44 7.35
N GLU A 36 8.04 -4.46 7.72
CA GLU A 36 8.64 -4.54 9.06
C GLU A 36 9.56 -3.35 9.34
N VAL A 37 10.43 -3.02 8.38
CA VAL A 37 11.33 -1.88 8.49
C VAL A 37 10.53 -0.57 8.55
N VAL A 38 9.54 -0.38 7.69
CA VAL A 38 8.68 0.82 7.68
C VAL A 38 7.94 0.98 9.02
N LYS A 39 7.39 -0.10 9.57
CA LYS A 39 6.70 -0.09 10.88
C LYS A 39 7.63 0.18 12.06
N SER A 40 8.95 0.06 11.88
CA SER A 40 9.93 0.44 12.91
C SER A 40 10.29 1.93 12.90
N ILE A 41 9.87 2.69 11.89
CA ILE A 41 10.19 4.12 11.77
C ILE A 41 9.37 4.90 12.82
N PRO A 42 10.00 5.76 13.65
CA PRO A 42 9.28 6.51 14.68
C PRO A 42 8.13 7.36 14.14
N ALA A 43 8.36 8.07 13.02
CA ALA A 43 7.32 8.88 12.38
C ALA A 43 6.13 8.05 11.88
N VAL A 44 6.35 6.79 11.49
CA VAL A 44 5.26 5.87 11.11
C VAL A 44 4.53 5.40 12.36
N GLN A 45 5.24 4.95 13.39
CA GLN A 45 4.63 4.48 14.65
C GLN A 45 3.79 5.55 15.35
N GLN A 46 4.20 6.80 15.29
CA GLN A 46 3.51 7.91 15.95
C GLN A 46 2.25 8.37 15.20
N ASN A 47 2.23 8.24 13.88
CA ASN A 47 1.22 8.91 13.05
C ASN A 47 0.33 7.93 12.26
N ILE A 48 0.74 6.68 12.09
CA ILE A 48 0.00 5.68 11.31
C ILE A 48 -0.63 4.65 12.26
N LEU A 49 -1.95 4.58 12.22
CA LEU A 49 -2.75 3.62 13.00
C LEU A 49 -2.74 2.23 12.37
N LYS A 50 -2.63 2.17 11.05
CA LYS A 50 -2.61 0.92 10.30
C LYS A 50 -1.74 1.03 9.05
N TYR A 51 -0.91 0.02 8.82
CA TYR A 51 -0.08 -0.11 7.63
C TYR A 51 -0.16 -1.56 7.14
N ASP A 52 -0.94 -1.79 6.08
CA ASP A 52 -1.15 -3.09 5.47
C ASP A 52 -0.54 -3.12 4.08
N LEU A 53 0.01 -4.27 3.71
CA LEU A 53 0.56 -4.52 2.38
C LEU A 53 -0.06 -5.80 1.84
N THR A 54 -0.55 -5.72 0.60
CA THR A 54 -1.14 -6.85 -0.12
C THR A 54 -0.48 -6.99 -1.47
N PHE A 55 -0.19 -8.23 -1.87
CA PHE A 55 0.33 -8.55 -3.20
C PHE A 55 -0.81 -9.09 -4.07
N LYS A 56 -0.77 -8.76 -5.37
CA LYS A 56 -1.63 -9.40 -6.37
C LYS A 56 -1.25 -10.88 -6.43
N LYS A 57 -2.17 -11.77 -6.08
CA LYS A 57 -1.93 -13.22 -6.16
C LYS A 57 -1.56 -13.64 -7.58
N GLU A 58 -0.68 -14.63 -7.70
CA GLU A 58 -0.51 -15.34 -8.96
C GLU A 58 -1.86 -15.93 -9.39
N LYS A 59 -2.20 -15.73 -10.66
CA LYS A 59 -3.45 -16.21 -11.21
C LYS A 59 -3.32 -17.66 -11.60
N HIS A 60 -4.19 -18.49 -11.04
CA HIS A 60 -4.54 -19.78 -11.62
C HIS A 60 -5.91 -19.62 -12.31
N GLY A 61 -5.91 -19.38 -13.63
CA GLY A 61 -7.13 -19.26 -14.45
C GLY A 61 -7.47 -17.85 -14.94
N THR A 62 -8.62 -17.75 -15.62
CA THR A 62 -9.18 -16.49 -16.14
C THR A 62 -9.63 -15.61 -14.98
N SER A 63 -9.32 -14.32 -15.03
CA SER A 63 -9.76 -13.40 -13.98
C SER A 63 -11.14 -12.85 -14.26
N LEU A 64 -11.87 -12.44 -13.21
CA LEU A 64 -13.14 -11.73 -13.35
C LEU A 64 -13.03 -10.51 -14.28
N ALA A 65 -11.91 -9.76 -14.22
CA ALA A 65 -11.70 -8.63 -15.12
C ALA A 65 -11.64 -9.09 -16.58
N SER A 66 -10.94 -10.20 -16.87
CA SER A 66 -10.88 -10.77 -18.21
C SER A 66 -12.23 -11.31 -18.68
N GLU A 67 -13.01 -11.95 -17.80
CA GLU A 67 -14.36 -12.45 -18.12
C GLU A 67 -15.33 -11.31 -18.44
N LEU A 68 -15.14 -10.15 -17.80
CA LEU A 68 -15.92 -8.94 -18.03
C LEU A 68 -15.37 -8.07 -19.17
N GLY A 69 -14.31 -8.49 -19.87
CA GLY A 69 -13.66 -7.69 -20.91
C GLY A 69 -13.00 -6.40 -20.41
N LEU A 70 -12.72 -6.31 -19.11
CA LEU A 70 -12.08 -5.17 -18.46
C LEU A 70 -10.56 -5.29 -18.51
N LYS A 71 -9.89 -4.15 -18.65
CA LYS A 71 -8.42 -4.10 -18.59
C LYS A 71 -7.93 -4.46 -17.19
N GLU A 72 -7.04 -5.43 -17.12
CA GLU A 72 -6.37 -5.74 -15.87
C GLU A 72 -5.31 -4.69 -15.53
N THR A 73 -5.21 -4.37 -14.23
CA THR A 73 -4.09 -3.58 -13.73
C THR A 73 -2.80 -4.41 -13.66
N GLU A 74 -1.70 -3.78 -14.05
CA GLU A 74 -0.34 -4.31 -13.95
C GLU A 74 0.27 -4.09 -12.54
N VAL A 75 -0.48 -3.45 -11.64
CA VAL A 75 -0.09 -3.27 -10.24
C VAL A 75 0.07 -4.63 -9.56
N GLY A 76 1.26 -4.85 -8.99
CA GLY A 76 1.62 -6.08 -8.29
C GLY A 76 1.45 -5.98 -6.77
N MET A 77 1.33 -4.77 -6.23
CA MET A 77 1.26 -4.51 -4.80
C MET A 77 0.36 -3.32 -4.47
N MET A 78 -0.33 -3.42 -3.35
CA MET A 78 -1.10 -2.36 -2.74
C MET A 78 -0.67 -2.18 -1.28
N VAL A 79 -0.49 -0.94 -0.87
CA VAL A 79 -0.30 -0.51 0.51
C VAL A 79 -1.54 0.27 0.94
N LEU A 80 -2.10 -0.06 2.09
CA LEU A 80 -3.14 0.73 2.73
C LEU A 80 -2.57 1.31 4.02
N VAL A 81 -2.67 2.63 4.15
CA VAL A 81 -2.33 3.34 5.38
C VAL A 81 -3.57 3.99 5.97
N GLU A 82 -3.67 3.99 7.29
CA GLU A 82 -4.73 4.63 8.05
C GLU A 82 -4.13 5.54 9.12
N ALA A 83 -4.72 6.71 9.32
CA ALA A 83 -4.34 7.67 10.36
C ALA A 83 -5.56 8.46 10.84
N SER A 84 -5.38 9.30 11.86
CA SER A 84 -6.43 10.24 12.30
C SER A 84 -6.61 11.45 11.37
N SER A 85 -5.62 11.77 10.53
CA SER A 85 -5.72 12.86 9.53
C SER A 85 -4.77 12.66 8.35
N HIS A 86 -5.02 13.37 7.24
CA HIS A 86 -4.13 13.31 6.06
C HIS A 86 -2.76 13.93 6.36
N GLU A 87 -2.72 14.90 7.27
CA GLU A 87 -1.47 15.53 7.73
C GLU A 87 -0.59 14.50 8.43
N LYS A 88 -1.18 13.60 9.23
CA LYS A 88 -0.44 12.52 9.89
C LYS A 88 0.14 11.52 8.90
N ILE A 89 -0.62 11.17 7.85
CA ILE A 89 -0.09 10.37 6.73
C ILE A 89 1.08 11.11 6.08
N ARG A 90 0.92 12.39 5.76
CA ARG A 90 1.98 13.20 5.15
C ARG A 90 3.23 13.27 6.02
N GLU A 91 3.10 13.54 7.32
CA GLU A 91 4.22 13.58 8.28
C GLU A 91 5.02 12.28 8.27
N ALA A 92 4.34 11.13 8.34
CA ALA A 92 4.99 9.83 8.28
C ALA A 92 5.72 9.59 6.95
N LEU A 93 5.01 9.74 5.83
CA LEU A 93 5.50 9.38 4.49
C LEU A 93 6.50 10.41 3.93
N THR A 94 6.56 11.61 4.49
CA THR A 94 7.55 12.63 4.08
C THR A 94 8.78 12.70 4.99
N SER A 95 8.79 11.92 6.09
CA SER A 95 9.95 11.85 6.99
C SER A 95 11.22 11.42 6.24
N PRO A 96 12.38 11.99 6.57
CA PRO A 96 13.64 11.64 5.92
C PRO A 96 13.97 10.14 5.99
N GLU A 97 13.69 9.51 7.13
CA GLU A 97 13.93 8.09 7.36
C GLU A 97 13.07 7.23 6.46
N TYR A 98 11.77 7.54 6.35
CA TYR A 98 10.85 6.84 5.44
C TYR A 98 11.30 6.98 3.99
N LYS A 99 11.61 8.20 3.54
CA LYS A 99 12.09 8.44 2.18
C LYS A 99 13.38 7.66 1.89
N LYS A 100 14.32 7.60 2.84
CA LYS A 100 15.57 6.86 2.69
C LYS A 100 15.34 5.34 2.57
N ILE A 101 14.51 4.78 3.44
CA ILE A 101 14.18 3.34 3.43
C ILE A 101 13.46 2.96 2.14
N ILE A 102 12.48 3.75 1.75
CA ILE A 102 11.70 3.51 0.53
C ILE A 102 12.57 3.69 -0.71
N ALA A 103 13.39 4.75 -0.79
CA ALA A 103 14.30 4.93 -1.92
C ALA A 103 15.22 3.72 -2.11
N GLY A 104 15.86 3.22 -1.03
CA GLY A 104 16.74 2.05 -1.11
C GLY A 104 15.99 0.74 -1.42
N ALA A 105 14.75 0.58 -0.94
CA ALA A 105 13.95 -0.60 -1.24
C ALA A 105 13.39 -0.61 -2.67
N LEU A 106 13.13 0.57 -3.23
CA LEU A 106 12.48 0.73 -4.53
C LEU A 106 13.46 0.85 -5.70
N GLU A 107 14.71 1.25 -5.47
CA GLU A 107 15.73 1.53 -6.50
C GLU A 107 15.90 0.37 -7.51
N HIS A 108 15.79 -0.87 -7.04
CA HIS A 108 15.90 -2.07 -7.87
C HIS A 108 14.54 -2.68 -8.26
N ALA A 109 13.46 -2.27 -7.60
CA ALA A 109 12.17 -2.95 -7.69
C ALA A 109 11.16 -2.24 -8.61
N THR A 110 11.25 -0.92 -8.74
CA THR A 110 10.26 -0.09 -9.43
C THR A 110 10.89 1.19 -9.97
N THR A 111 10.11 2.04 -10.64
CA THR A 111 10.40 3.46 -10.83
C THR A 111 9.41 4.33 -10.05
N LEU A 112 9.66 5.63 -9.94
CA LEU A 112 8.70 6.56 -9.30
C LEU A 112 7.39 6.69 -10.09
N GLU A 113 7.43 6.53 -11.41
CA GLU A 113 6.25 6.60 -12.28
C GLU A 113 5.31 5.41 -12.09
N ASP A 114 5.84 4.29 -11.58
CA ASP A 114 5.11 3.08 -11.26
C ASP A 114 4.41 3.13 -9.88
N TYR A 115 4.53 4.26 -9.16
CA TYR A 115 3.90 4.51 -7.86
C TYR A 115 2.73 5.47 -8.00
N HIS A 116 1.56 5.02 -7.56
CA HIS A 116 0.36 5.86 -7.51
C HIS A 116 -0.21 5.91 -6.11
N TRP A 117 -0.44 7.11 -5.60
CA TRP A 117 -1.10 7.32 -4.32
C TRP A 117 -2.47 7.92 -4.53
N PHE A 118 -3.46 7.36 -3.85
CA PHE A 118 -4.85 7.83 -3.87
C PHE A 118 -5.31 8.11 -2.46
N SER A 119 -6.12 9.15 -2.30
CA SER A 119 -6.89 9.32 -1.09
C SER A 119 -7.91 8.19 -0.99
N GLY A 120 -7.88 7.47 0.13
CA GLY A 120 -8.81 6.39 0.46
C GLY A 120 -10.04 6.88 1.20
N GLU A 121 -10.38 8.17 1.12
CA GLU A 121 -11.54 8.80 1.78
C GLU A 121 -12.86 8.04 1.56
N PHE A 122 -13.00 7.39 0.40
CA PHE A 122 -14.20 6.62 0.05
C PHE A 122 -14.20 5.18 0.58
N LEU A 123 -13.09 4.69 1.15
CA LEU A 123 -13.03 3.37 1.77
C LEU A 123 -13.72 3.40 3.13
N THR A 124 -14.98 2.99 3.12
CA THR A 124 -15.83 2.91 4.31
C THR A 124 -15.50 1.64 5.11
N VAL A 125 -15.27 1.78 6.42
CA VAL A 125 -15.19 0.64 7.34
C VAL A 125 -16.42 0.62 8.21
N ILE A 126 -17.08 -0.53 8.20
CA ILE A 126 -18.20 -0.86 9.06
C ILE A 126 -17.62 -1.67 10.22
N ASP A 127 -17.53 -1.07 11.41
CA ASP A 127 -17.13 -1.82 12.59
C ASP A 127 -18.25 -2.82 12.95
N LYS A 128 -17.86 -4.06 13.30
CA LYS A 128 -18.79 -5.12 13.71
C LYS A 128 -19.26 -4.93 15.14
#